data_AF-A0A7V5UTP7-F1
#
_entry.id   AF-A0A7V5UTP7-F1
#
_cell.length_a   1.000
_cell.length_b   1.000
_cell.length_c   1.000
_cell.angle_alpha   90.00
_cell.angle_beta   90.00
_cell.angle_gamma   90.00
#
_symmetry.space_group_name_H-M   'P 1'
#
loop_
_entity.id
_entity.type
_entity.pdbx_description
1 polymer ?
#
loop_
_entity_poly.entity_id
_entity_poly.type
_entity_poly.pdbx_seq_one_letter_code
_entity_poly.pdbx_strand_id
1 'polypeptide(L)'
;MKTGKIFVYIFISILFFLPFKSFALERVFYFRDGDLSRESLFKYHPYIDVLSPQAYFATENGEVKGDIDEKIINFCKKNKIKIMPLITNNKFSQKTAEVILDNPPLQDDIIATMIDIAKKKNFYGWQIDFEQMDFSYRDKFSLFVK
;
A
#
# COMPACT_ATOMS: atom_id res chain seq x y z
N MET A 1 58.19 1.31 3.56
CA MET A 1 57.40 0.89 2.37
C MET A 1 56.40 -0.25 2.62
N LYS A 2 56.58 -1.15 3.61
CA LYS A 2 55.65 -2.27 3.87
C LYS A 2 54.37 -1.88 4.63
N THR A 3 54.43 -0.89 5.52
CA THR A 3 53.32 -0.42 6.37
C THR A 3 52.20 0.29 5.60
N GLY A 4 52.53 1.04 4.54
CA GLY A 4 51.52 1.70 3.71
C GLY A 4 50.65 0.73 2.91
N LYS A 5 51.19 -0.43 2.50
CA LYS A 5 50.44 -1.45 1.77
C LYS A 5 49.38 -2.13 2.65
N ILE A 6 49.70 -2.39 3.93
CA ILE A 6 48.76 -2.96 4.90
C ILE A 6 47.55 -2.05 5.14
N PHE A 7 47.79 -0.74 5.26
CA PHE A 7 46.69 0.24 5.40
C PHE A 7 45.78 0.26 4.17
N VAL A 8 46.34 0.14 2.97
CA VAL A 8 45.58 0.06 1.71
C VAL A 8 44.73 -1.22 1.66
N TYR A 9 45.28 -2.37 2.05
CA TYR A 9 44.51 -3.62 2.08
C TYR A 9 43.38 -3.60 3.12
N ILE A 10 43.61 -3.04 4.30
CA ILE A 10 42.57 -2.87 5.34
C ILE A 10 41.45 -1.95 4.83
N PHE A 11 41.81 -0.83 4.20
CA PHE A 11 40.84 0.13 3.65
C PHE A 11 40.01 -0.49 2.52
N ILE A 12 40.63 -1.26 1.62
CA ILE A 12 39.94 -2.00 0.55
C ILE A 12 39.00 -3.08 1.13
N SER A 13 39.42 -3.82 2.17
CA SER A 13 38.55 -4.81 2.81
C SER A 13 37.33 -4.17 3.46
N ILE A 14 37.46 -3.01 4.11
CA ILE A 14 36.31 -2.28 4.70
C ILE A 14 35.29 -1.90 3.62
N LEU A 15 35.75 -1.53 2.42
CA LEU A 15 34.89 -1.21 1.27
C LEU A 15 34.04 -2.40 0.79
N PHE A 16 34.50 -3.65 0.95
CA PHE A 16 33.73 -4.86 0.62
C PHE A 16 32.69 -5.25 1.69
N PHE A 17 32.83 -4.76 2.92
CA PHE A 17 31.86 -4.99 4.00
C PHE A 17 30.88 -3.82 4.20
N LEU A 18 30.99 -2.75 3.39
CA LEU A 18 29.98 -1.71 3.37
C LEU A 18 28.67 -2.29 2.82
N PRO A 19 27.56 -2.24 3.60
CA PRO A 19 26.28 -2.70 3.11
C PRO A 19 25.83 -1.78 1.98
N PHE A 20 25.99 -2.22 0.74
CA PHE A 20 25.29 -1.60 -0.37
C PHE A 20 23.79 -1.79 -0.15
N LYS A 21 23.03 -0.69 -0.14
CA LYS A 21 21.58 -0.75 -0.19
C LYS A 21 21.19 -1.35 -1.54
N SER A 22 21.00 -2.67 -1.57
CA SER A 22 20.32 -3.32 -2.68
C SER A 22 18.85 -2.89 -2.60
N PHE A 23 18.40 -2.12 -3.58
CA PHE A 23 16.98 -1.88 -3.76
C PHE A 23 16.38 -3.14 -4.37
N ALA A 24 15.90 -4.05 -3.52
CA ALA A 24 15.06 -5.14 -3.98
C ALA A 24 13.78 -4.55 -4.58
N LEU A 25 13.41 -5.02 -5.77
CA LEU A 25 12.14 -4.67 -6.39
C LEU A 25 11.00 -5.16 -5.50
N GLU A 26 10.14 -4.27 -5.01
CA GLU A 26 8.94 -4.66 -4.27
C GLU A 26 7.88 -5.16 -5.26
N ARG A 27 7.46 -6.42 -5.10
CA ARG A 27 6.51 -7.10 -5.99
C ARG A 27 5.11 -6.96 -5.42
N VAL A 28 4.34 -6.06 -6.03
CA VAL A 28 2.94 -5.79 -5.67
C VAL A 28 2.02 -6.68 -6.50
N PHE A 29 1.08 -7.35 -5.83
CA PHE A 29 0.05 -8.15 -6.48
C PHE A 29 -1.34 -7.55 -6.22
N TYR A 30 -1.96 -7.01 -7.27
CA TYR A 30 -3.34 -6.52 -7.21
C TYR A 30 -4.30 -7.70 -7.15
N PHE A 31 -5.24 -7.63 -6.22
CA PHE A 31 -6.09 -8.75 -5.87
C PHE A 31 -7.55 -8.33 -5.83
N ARG A 32 -8.37 -8.98 -6.64
CA ARG A 32 -9.83 -8.92 -6.52
C ARG A 32 -10.32 -10.27 -6.03
N ASP A 33 -11.01 -10.29 -4.91
CA ASP A 33 -11.35 -11.55 -4.25
C ASP A 33 -12.26 -12.42 -5.13
N GLY A 34 -11.84 -13.67 -5.32
CA GLY A 34 -12.45 -14.63 -6.23
C GLY A 34 -11.56 -15.86 -6.41
N ASP A 35 -12.14 -16.97 -6.87
CA ASP A 35 -11.47 -18.28 -6.84
C ASP A 35 -10.12 -18.30 -7.56
N LEU A 36 -10.04 -17.74 -8.78
CA LEU A 36 -8.81 -17.68 -9.56
C LEU A 36 -7.74 -16.77 -8.91
N SER A 37 -8.16 -15.66 -8.31
CA SER A 37 -7.25 -14.76 -7.59
C SER A 37 -6.70 -15.41 -6.33
N ARG A 38 -7.53 -16.16 -5.61
CA ARG A 38 -7.14 -16.93 -4.42
C ARG A 38 -6.18 -18.05 -4.80
N GLU A 39 -6.47 -18.81 -5.86
CA GLU A 39 -5.56 -19.84 -6.38
C GLU A 39 -4.20 -19.23 -6.75
N SER A 40 -4.20 -18.11 -7.48
CA SER A 40 -2.97 -17.40 -7.86
C SER A 40 -2.18 -16.92 -6.65
N LEU A 41 -2.85 -16.32 -5.66
CA LEU A 41 -2.22 -15.90 -4.42
C LEU A 41 -1.58 -17.09 -3.71
N PHE A 42 -2.31 -18.19 -3.50
CA PHE A 42 -1.79 -19.35 -2.76
C PHE A 42 -0.68 -20.08 -3.50
N LYS A 43 -0.73 -20.14 -4.83
CA LYS A 43 0.28 -20.83 -5.65
C LYS A 43 1.56 -20.02 -5.81
N TYR A 44 1.46 -18.70 -5.96
CA TYR A 44 2.58 -17.84 -6.29
C TYR A 44 3.00 -16.89 -5.16
N HIS A 45 2.53 -17.13 -3.94
CA HIS A 45 2.85 -16.33 -2.75
C HIS A 45 4.36 -16.05 -2.52
N PRO A 46 5.33 -16.93 -2.87
CA PRO A 46 6.75 -16.61 -2.71
C PRO A 46 7.22 -15.45 -3.61
N TYR A 47 6.43 -15.11 -4.62
CA TYR A 47 6.69 -14.03 -5.57
C TYR A 47 6.02 -12.69 -5.21
N ILE A 48 5.37 -12.62 -4.06
CA ILE A 48 4.54 -11.47 -3.66
C ILE A 48 5.09 -10.88 -2.38
N ASP A 49 5.44 -9.60 -2.40
CA ASP A 49 5.89 -8.87 -1.22
C ASP A 49 4.74 -8.09 -0.58
N VAL A 50 3.85 -7.53 -1.43
CA VAL A 50 2.66 -6.77 -1.02
C VAL A 50 1.43 -7.29 -1.76
N LEU A 51 0.42 -7.72 -1.02
CA LEU A 51 -0.92 -7.96 -1.53
C LEU A 51 -1.71 -6.65 -1.49
N SER A 52 -2.38 -6.30 -2.60
CA SER A 52 -3.20 -5.09 -2.70
C SER A 52 -4.65 -5.42 -3.08
N PRO A 53 -5.50 -5.76 -2.09
CA PRO A 53 -6.90 -6.09 -2.33
C PRO A 53 -7.74 -4.87 -2.71
N GLN A 54 -8.54 -4.98 -3.78
CA GLN A 54 -9.62 -4.04 -4.06
C GLN A 54 -10.80 -4.33 -3.13
N ALA A 55 -10.73 -3.79 -1.91
CA ALA A 55 -11.58 -4.22 -0.80
C ALA A 55 -12.40 -3.10 -0.15
N TYR A 56 -11.99 -1.83 -0.28
CA TYR A 56 -12.64 -0.71 0.43
C TYR A 56 -13.11 0.40 -0.50
N PHE A 57 -14.08 1.17 -0.02
CA PHE A 57 -14.57 2.39 -0.65
C PHE A 57 -15.02 3.42 0.40
N ALA A 58 -14.80 4.70 0.09
CA ALA A 58 -15.33 5.83 0.87
C ALA A 58 -16.67 6.29 0.30
N THR A 59 -17.65 6.58 1.15
CA THR A 59 -18.98 7.09 0.74
C THR A 59 -19.04 8.61 0.80
N GLU A 60 -20.07 9.21 0.15
CA GLU A 60 -20.37 10.64 0.22
C GLU A 60 -20.62 11.14 1.66
N ASN A 61 -20.92 10.23 2.60
CA ASN A 61 -21.20 10.56 4.00
C ASN A 61 -19.97 10.35 4.91
N GLY A 62 -18.79 10.05 4.35
CA GLY A 62 -17.56 9.88 5.13
C GLY A 62 -17.34 8.47 5.68
N GLU A 63 -18.21 7.52 5.36
CA GLU A 63 -18.04 6.14 5.82
C GLU A 63 -16.99 5.41 4.95
N VAL A 64 -16.08 4.68 5.60
CA VAL A 64 -15.21 3.71 4.91
C VAL A 64 -15.82 2.32 5.04
N LYS A 65 -16.24 1.74 3.91
CA LYS A 65 -16.89 0.43 3.83
C LYS A 65 -16.03 -0.57 3.08
N GLY A 66 -16.18 -1.85 3.43
CA GLY A 66 -15.42 -2.93 2.83
C GLY A 66 -14.80 -3.86 3.86
N ASP A 67 -14.27 -4.98 3.40
CA ASP A 67 -13.46 -5.88 4.21
C ASP A 67 -12.60 -6.81 3.35
N ILE A 68 -11.63 -7.47 3.99
CA ILE A 68 -10.85 -8.58 3.44
C ILE A 68 -11.15 -9.84 4.26
N ASP A 69 -11.43 -10.95 3.59
CA ASP A 69 -11.61 -12.26 4.23
C ASP A 69 -10.44 -12.58 5.19
N GLU A 70 -10.75 -12.89 6.45
CA GLU A 70 -9.76 -13.17 7.48
C GLU A 70 -8.81 -14.32 7.09
N LYS A 71 -9.25 -15.27 6.27
CA LYS A 71 -8.39 -16.34 5.75
C LYS A 71 -7.26 -15.78 4.89
N ILE A 72 -7.53 -14.75 4.10
CA ILE A 72 -6.53 -14.07 3.26
C ILE A 72 -5.57 -13.27 4.14
N ILE A 73 -6.08 -12.53 5.13
CA ILE A 73 -5.26 -11.79 6.09
C ILE A 73 -4.29 -12.75 6.83
N ASN A 74 -4.83 -13.85 7.36
CA ASN A 74 -4.05 -14.85 8.09
C ASN A 74 -3.02 -15.55 7.18
N PHE A 75 -3.38 -15.85 5.92
CA PHE A 75 -2.46 -16.41 4.94
C PHE A 75 -1.29 -15.46 4.67
N CYS A 76 -1.56 -14.17 4.43
CA CYS A 76 -0.53 -13.17 4.18
C CYS A 76 0.40 -13.02 5.40
N LYS A 77 -0.17 -12.92 6.61
CA LYS A 77 0.59 -12.85 7.86
C LYS A 77 1.51 -14.07 8.03
N LYS A 78 1.02 -15.29 7.80
CA LYS A 78 1.80 -16.54 7.89
C LYS A 78 2.97 -16.54 6.91
N ASN A 79 2.78 -15.99 5.71
CA ASN A 79 3.77 -15.97 4.64
C ASN A 79 4.58 -14.68 4.58
N LYS A 80 4.47 -13.79 5.57
CA LYS A 80 5.17 -12.49 5.65
C LYS A 80 4.90 -11.57 4.45
N ILE A 81 3.71 -11.66 3.87
CA ILE A 81 3.23 -10.78 2.80
C ILE A 81 2.57 -9.58 3.45
N LYS A 82 3.01 -8.37 3.09
CA LYS A 82 2.39 -7.12 3.54
C LYS A 82 1.02 -6.97 2.87
N ILE A 83 0.08 -6.30 3.53
CA ILE A 83 -1.25 -6.01 2.96
C ILE A 83 -1.41 -4.49 2.84
N MET A 84 -1.74 -4.01 1.65
CA MET A 84 -1.97 -2.60 1.36
C MET A 84 -3.24 -2.45 0.50
N PRO A 85 -4.44 -2.44 1.11
CA PRO A 85 -5.68 -2.44 0.34
C PRO A 85 -5.93 -1.13 -0.39
N LEU A 86 -6.74 -1.23 -1.44
CA LEU A 86 -7.23 -0.09 -2.20
C LEU A 86 -8.48 0.48 -1.53
N ILE A 87 -8.57 1.81 -1.53
CA ILE A 87 -9.79 2.57 -1.20
C ILE A 87 -10.25 3.35 -2.44
N THR A 88 -11.50 3.13 -2.84
CA THR A 88 -12.11 3.76 -4.04
C THR A 88 -13.15 4.81 -3.68
N ASN A 89 -13.49 5.69 -4.63
CA ASN A 89 -14.59 6.67 -4.53
C ASN A 89 -15.97 6.04 -4.83
N ASN A 90 -16.30 4.93 -4.16
CA ASN A 90 -17.59 4.20 -4.20
C ASN A 90 -18.15 4.00 -5.63
N LYS A 91 -17.83 2.85 -6.22
CA LYS A 91 -18.17 2.52 -7.63
C LYS A 91 -17.59 3.53 -8.63
N PHE A 92 -16.48 4.16 -8.27
CA PHE A 92 -15.81 5.16 -9.09
C PHE A 92 -16.70 6.35 -9.45
N SER A 93 -17.55 6.77 -8.50
CA SER A 93 -18.46 7.89 -8.70
C SER A 93 -17.70 9.21 -8.65
N GLN A 94 -17.73 9.94 -9.76
CA GLN A 94 -17.21 11.31 -9.84
C GLN A 94 -17.76 12.17 -8.70
N LYS A 95 -19.08 12.16 -8.50
CA LYS A 95 -19.76 12.91 -7.43
C LYS A 95 -19.22 12.57 -6.04
N THR A 96 -18.95 11.28 -5.77
CA THR A 96 -18.38 10.88 -4.48
C THR A 96 -17.00 11.50 -4.26
N ALA A 97 -16.15 11.48 -5.29
CA ALA A 97 -14.84 12.10 -5.20
C ALA A 97 -14.95 13.61 -5.00
N GLU A 98 -15.84 14.29 -5.73
CA GLU A 98 -16.08 15.73 -5.58
C GLU A 98 -16.52 16.10 -4.16
N VAL A 99 -17.51 15.40 -3.60
CA VAL A 99 -18.00 15.62 -2.23
C VAL A 99 -16.89 15.44 -1.20
N ILE A 100 -16.07 14.40 -1.33
CA ILE A 100 -14.96 14.15 -0.42
C ILE A 100 -13.88 15.23 -0.56
N LEU A 101 -13.48 15.56 -1.78
CA LEU A 101 -12.38 16.49 -2.04
C LEU A 101 -12.73 17.95 -1.72
N ASP A 102 -14.02 18.30 -1.67
CA ASP A 102 -14.50 19.63 -1.30
C ASP A 102 -14.73 19.82 0.20
N ASN A 103 -14.62 18.77 1.00
CA ASN A 103 -15.00 18.78 2.41
C ASN A 103 -13.83 18.30 3.31
N PRO A 104 -12.97 19.21 3.79
CA PRO A 104 -11.83 18.83 4.62
C PRO A 104 -12.20 18.07 5.92
N PRO A 105 -13.23 18.47 6.69
CA PRO A 105 -13.69 17.66 7.83
C PRO A 105 -14.05 16.22 7.45
N LEU A 106 -14.66 16.01 6.29
CA LEU A 106 -14.99 14.66 5.79
C LEU A 106 -13.73 13.86 5.44
N GLN A 107 -12.69 14.52 4.91
CA GLN A 107 -11.40 13.89 4.65
C GLN A 107 -10.75 13.43 5.96
N ASP A 108 -10.78 14.26 7.01
CA ASP A 108 -10.24 13.92 8.32
C ASP A 108 -10.92 12.68 8.91
N ASP A 109 -12.25 12.59 8.81
CA ASP A 109 -13.03 11.43 9.29
C ASP A 109 -12.70 10.14 8.52
N ILE A 110 -12.57 10.24 7.19
CA ILE A 110 -12.19 9.11 6.32
C ILE A 110 -10.77 8.65 6.67
N ILE A 111 -9.81 9.57 6.79
CA ILE A 111 -8.41 9.29 7.09
C ILE A 111 -8.29 8.66 8.48
N ALA A 112 -8.99 9.18 9.48
CA ALA A 112 -9.02 8.60 10.82
C ALA A 112 -9.52 7.15 10.78
N THR A 113 -10.61 6.89 10.07
CA THR A 113 -11.16 5.54 9.91
C THR A 113 -10.18 4.60 9.20
N MET A 114 -9.51 5.07 8.14
CA MET A 114 -8.47 4.32 7.44
C MET A 114 -7.31 3.94 8.36
N ILE A 115 -6.85 4.88 9.20
CA ILE A 115 -5.78 4.64 10.18
C ILE A 115 -6.21 3.57 11.20
N ASP A 116 -7.43 3.66 11.72
CA ASP A 116 -7.95 2.70 12.70
C ASP A 116 -8.08 1.29 12.14
N ILE A 117 -8.60 1.16 10.91
CA ILE A 117 -8.68 -0.13 10.21
C ILE A 117 -7.26 -0.69 9.98
N ALA A 118 -6.32 0.14 9.51
CA ALA A 118 -4.96 -0.29 9.24
C ALA A 118 -4.24 -0.79 10.51
N LYS A 119 -4.39 -0.07 11.63
CA LYS A 119 -3.86 -0.50 12.93
C LYS A 119 -4.49 -1.80 13.39
N LYS A 120 -5.82 -1.92 13.31
CA LYS A 120 -6.57 -3.10 13.76
C LYS A 120 -6.21 -4.36 12.95
N LYS A 121 -6.06 -4.24 11.63
CA LYS A 121 -5.81 -5.35 10.70
C LYS A 121 -4.33 -5.52 10.32
N ASN A 122 -3.44 -4.71 10.88
CA ASN A 122 -2.00 -4.70 10.61
C ASN A 122 -1.69 -4.52 9.11
N PHE A 123 -2.33 -3.52 8.48
CA PHE A 123 -2.02 -3.13 7.11
C PHE A 123 -0.72 -2.34 7.06
N TYR A 124 0.03 -2.53 5.98
CA TYR A 124 1.27 -1.83 5.69
C TYR A 124 1.04 -0.38 5.24
N GLY A 125 -0.13 -0.10 4.70
CA GLY A 125 -0.55 1.22 4.22
C GLY A 125 -1.87 1.12 3.47
N TRP A 126 -2.15 2.11 2.63
CA TRP A 126 -3.30 2.17 1.74
C TRP A 126 -2.88 2.51 0.31
N GLN A 127 -3.63 2.02 -0.66
CA GLN A 127 -3.59 2.51 -2.04
C GLN A 127 -4.84 3.35 -2.30
N ILE A 128 -4.67 4.58 -2.77
CA ILE A 128 -5.79 5.46 -3.11
C ILE A 128 -6.13 5.23 -4.58
N ASP A 129 -7.32 4.70 -4.84
CA ASP A 129 -7.80 4.30 -6.16
C ASP A 129 -9.08 5.08 -6.50
N PHE A 130 -8.97 6.41 -6.47
CA PHE A 130 -10.04 7.30 -6.87
C PHE A 130 -9.97 7.50 -8.39
N GLU A 131 -11.05 7.17 -9.09
CA GLU A 131 -11.14 7.27 -10.55
C GLU A 131 -12.27 8.20 -10.99
N GLN A 132 -12.31 8.52 -12.29
CA GLN A 132 -13.37 9.32 -12.93
C GLN A 132 -13.54 10.71 -12.31
N MET A 133 -12.47 11.29 -11.77
CA MET A 133 -12.48 12.66 -11.25
C MET A 133 -12.35 13.65 -12.41
N ASP A 134 -13.07 14.77 -12.30
CA ASP A 134 -12.86 15.91 -13.19
C ASP A 134 -11.44 16.48 -13.01
N PHE A 135 -10.82 16.91 -14.11
CA PHE A 135 -9.45 17.44 -14.08
C PHE A 135 -9.29 18.67 -13.16
N SER A 136 -10.35 19.48 -12.97
CA SER A 136 -10.33 20.62 -12.04
C SER A 136 -10.05 20.23 -10.58
N TYR A 137 -10.19 18.95 -10.22
CA TYR A 137 -9.90 18.44 -8.88
C TYR A 137 -8.45 17.99 -8.68
N ARG A 138 -7.57 18.10 -9.70
CA ARG A 138 -6.16 17.67 -9.62
C ARG A 138 -5.46 18.17 -8.35
N ASP A 139 -5.60 19.46 -8.05
CA ASP A 139 -4.89 20.08 -6.92
C ASP A 139 -5.52 19.70 -5.58
N LYS A 140 -6.85 19.56 -5.53
CA LYS A 140 -7.56 19.07 -4.33
C LYS A 140 -7.19 17.62 -4.02
N PHE A 141 -7.13 16.76 -5.03
CA PHE A 141 -6.70 15.38 -4.86
C PHE A 141 -5.23 15.30 -4.40
N SER A 142 -4.36 16.15 -4.95
CA SER A 142 -2.96 16.22 -4.51
C SER A 142 -2.82 16.65 -3.05
N LEU A 143 -3.67 17.57 -2.59
CA LEU A 143 -3.72 17.99 -1.20
C LEU A 143 -4.28 16.89 -0.28
N PHE A 144 -5.30 16.16 -0.72
CA PHE A 144 -5.88 15.04 0.04
C PHE A 144 -4.86 13.91 0.30
N VAL A 145 -3.96 13.64 -0.66
CA VAL A 145 -2.96 12.55 -0.57
C VAL A 145 -1.74 12.90 0.31
N LYS A 146 -1.51 14.20 0.57
CA LYS A 146 -0.28 14.71 1.18
C LYS A 146 -0.23 14.50 2.70
#